data_AF-A0A6I5RVW6-F1
#
_entry.id   AF-A0A6I5RVW6-F1
#
_cell.length_a   1.000
_cell.length_b   1.000
_cell.length_c   1.000
_cell.angle_alpha   90.00
_cell.angle_beta   90.00
_cell.angle_gamma   90.00
#
_symmetry.space_group_name_H-M   'P 1'
#
loop_
_entity.id
_entity.type
_entity.pdbx_description
1 polymer ?
#
loop_
_entity_poly.entity_id
_entity_poly.type
_entity_poly.pdbx_seq_one_letter_code
_entity_poly.pdbx_strand_id
1 'polypeptide(L)'
;MTTGYPGGWKRWYSNTALALLAGACLALLWAIPAAIQGGEAYREMILWGQTTGRMVQSFAHARPWWWYLPILPILLLPWSLWLPLWRGLPGLRAHAGAAERFCLAWFVPGLLAFSAISGKQVHYLLPLLPALILLGARALEARADTPSPGRLAIALALAVCLHCTGPYDCALPGHAAPMADLGRRAVTGLGVDPARVDATLGTHPASTRGQPLARSVSRCLSRRTAHRCTPHRGARL
;
A
#
# COMPACT_ATOMS: atom_id res chain seq x y z
N MET A 1 -11.37 -14.86 -38.26
CA MET A 1 -9.90 -14.72 -38.17
C MET A 1 -9.42 -15.34 -36.87
N THR A 2 -8.82 -16.53 -36.93
CA THR A 2 -8.10 -17.12 -35.80
C THR A 2 -6.73 -16.45 -35.76
N THR A 3 -6.53 -15.48 -34.86
CA THR A 3 -5.20 -14.91 -34.59
C THR A 3 -4.35 -15.96 -33.90
N GLY A 4 -3.71 -16.83 -34.70
CA GLY A 4 -2.67 -17.73 -34.20
C GLY A 4 -1.45 -16.91 -33.78
N TYR A 5 -0.88 -17.22 -32.62
CA TYR A 5 0.34 -16.56 -32.15
C TYR A 5 1.45 -16.79 -33.21
N PRO A 6 2.11 -15.74 -33.73
CA PRO A 6 3.05 -15.87 -34.86
C PRO A 6 4.29 -16.72 -34.55
N GLY A 7 4.43 -17.22 -33.32
CA GLY A 7 5.52 -18.10 -32.86
C GLY A 7 5.16 -19.56 -32.61
N GLY A 8 3.90 -19.98 -32.83
CA GLY A 8 3.42 -21.31 -32.44
C GLY A 8 3.31 -21.50 -30.91
N TRP A 9 2.52 -22.49 -30.48
CA TRP A 9 2.22 -22.72 -29.06
C TRP A 9 3.46 -22.98 -28.19
N LYS A 10 4.46 -23.71 -28.72
CA LYS A 10 5.71 -24.00 -27.98
C LYS A 10 6.44 -22.73 -27.57
N ARG A 11 6.58 -21.75 -28.49
CA ARG A 11 7.25 -20.48 -28.19
C ARG A 11 6.44 -19.63 -27.22
N TRP A 12 5.11 -19.68 -27.30
CA TRP A 12 4.23 -19.01 -26.34
C TRP A 12 4.46 -19.53 -24.92
N TYR A 13 4.37 -20.85 -24.71
CA TYR A 13 4.59 -21.45 -23.39
C TYR A 13 6.02 -21.22 -22.89
N SER A 14 7.03 -21.32 -23.77
CA SER A 14 8.43 -21.06 -23.42
C SER A 14 8.65 -19.62 -22.96
N ASN A 15 8.12 -18.63 -23.70
CA ASN A 15 8.22 -17.22 -23.33
C ASN A 15 7.48 -16.92 -22.01
N THR A 16 6.30 -17.51 -21.81
CA THR A 16 5.55 -17.35 -20.55
C THR A 16 6.31 -17.97 -19.37
N ALA A 17 6.88 -19.17 -19.54
CA ALA A 17 7.71 -19.80 -18.51
C ALA A 17 8.95 -18.96 -18.20
N LEU A 18 9.62 -18.42 -19.22
CA LEU A 18 10.78 -17.53 -19.04
C LEU A 18 10.39 -16.25 -18.28
N ALA A 19 9.25 -15.65 -18.60
CA ALA A 19 8.76 -14.47 -17.89
C ALA A 19 8.45 -14.76 -16.41
N LEU A 20 7.81 -15.90 -16.12
CA LEU A 20 7.55 -16.34 -14.74
C LEU A 20 8.84 -16.61 -13.98
N LEU A 21 9.82 -17.28 -14.61
CA LEU A 21 11.13 -17.53 -14.03
C LEU A 21 11.88 -16.23 -13.75
N ALA A 22 11.89 -15.29 -14.70
CA ALA A 22 12.52 -13.99 -14.50
C ALA A 22 11.89 -13.22 -13.33
N GLY A 23 10.55 -13.20 -13.23
CA GLY A 23 9.85 -12.59 -12.10
C GLY A 23 10.16 -13.26 -10.77
N ALA A 24 10.18 -14.60 -10.73
CA ALA A 24 10.56 -15.36 -9.55
C ALA A 24 12.01 -15.09 -9.12
N CYS A 25 12.95 -15.06 -10.08
CA CYS A 25 14.34 -14.71 -9.83
C CYS A 25 14.48 -13.30 -9.25
N LEU A 26 13.77 -12.30 -9.78
CA LEU A 26 13.77 -10.94 -9.23
C LEU A 26 13.23 -10.90 -7.79
N ALA A 27 12.14 -11.60 -7.51
CA ALA A 27 11.60 -11.68 -6.16
C ALA A 27 12.57 -12.36 -5.17
N LEU A 28 13.17 -13.47 -5.58
CA LEU A 28 14.13 -14.24 -4.77
C LEU A 28 15.46 -13.52 -4.57
N LEU A 29 15.92 -12.75 -5.57
CA LEU A 29 17.13 -11.95 -5.49
C LEU A 29 17.09 -10.97 -4.32
N TRP A 30 15.90 -10.47 -3.98
CA TRP A 30 15.69 -9.65 -2.79
C TRP A 30 15.32 -10.48 -1.54
N ALA A 31 14.40 -11.44 -1.68
CA ALA A 31 13.85 -12.17 -0.54
C ALA A 31 14.91 -13.04 0.18
N ILE A 32 15.83 -13.66 -0.57
CA ILE A 32 16.87 -14.53 0.00
C ILE A 32 17.86 -13.72 0.87
N PRO A 33 18.49 -12.64 0.37
CA PRO A 33 19.38 -11.83 1.21
C PRO A 33 18.65 -11.22 2.42
N ALA A 34 17.40 -10.81 2.27
CA ALA A 34 16.60 -10.29 3.37
C ALA A 34 16.34 -11.37 4.45
N ALA A 35 16.01 -12.59 4.03
CA ALA A 35 15.79 -13.72 4.94
C ALA A 35 17.06 -14.14 5.69
N ILE A 36 18.22 -14.11 5.03
CA ILE A 36 19.51 -14.42 5.66
C ILE A 36 19.89 -13.35 6.69
N GLN A 37 19.72 -12.06 6.36
CA GLN A 37 20.09 -10.95 7.23
C GLN A 37 19.11 -10.76 8.40
N GLY A 38 17.83 -11.07 8.23
CA GLY A 38 16.80 -10.87 9.25
C GLY A 38 16.75 -11.94 10.35
N GLY A 39 17.49 -13.05 10.20
CA GLY A 39 17.50 -14.15 11.16
C GLY A 39 16.26 -15.06 11.06
N GLU A 40 16.22 -16.09 11.91
CA GLU A 40 15.26 -17.19 11.81
C GLU A 40 13.79 -16.74 11.94
N ALA A 41 13.49 -15.90 12.94
CA ALA A 41 12.14 -15.38 13.16
C ALA A 41 11.63 -14.55 11.96
N TYR A 42 12.48 -13.72 11.36
CA TYR A 42 12.12 -12.92 10.19
C TYR A 42 11.92 -13.79 8.94
N ARG A 43 12.81 -14.77 8.71
CA ARG A 43 12.71 -15.74 7.63
C ARG A 43 11.39 -16.52 7.69
N GLU A 44 11.02 -17.00 8.87
CA GLU A 44 9.74 -17.68 9.07
C GLU A 44 8.58 -16.75 8.74
N MET A 45 8.60 -15.50 9.23
CA MET A 45 7.51 -14.55 8.96
C MET A 45 7.35 -14.18 7.48
N ILE A 46 8.44 -13.93 6.75
CA ILE A 46 8.42 -13.46 5.36
C ILE A 46 8.11 -14.59 4.36
N LEU A 47 8.56 -15.81 4.64
CA LEU A 47 8.32 -16.96 3.75
C LEU A 47 7.01 -17.68 4.09
N TRP A 48 6.66 -17.80 5.38
CA TRP A 48 5.60 -18.71 5.84
C TRP A 48 4.57 -18.07 6.77
N GLY A 49 5.00 -17.27 7.74
CA GLY A 49 4.21 -16.85 8.90
C GLY A 49 3.09 -15.86 8.57
N GLN A 50 3.26 -14.99 7.58
CA GLN A 50 2.20 -14.08 7.13
C GLN A 50 1.20 -14.76 6.17
N THR A 51 1.63 -15.78 5.41
CA THR A 51 0.83 -16.42 4.37
C THR A 51 -0.02 -17.56 4.94
N THR A 52 0.54 -18.38 5.83
CA THR A 52 -0.12 -19.58 6.37
C THR A 52 -1.18 -19.23 7.43
N GLY A 53 -0.87 -18.28 8.33
CA GLY A 53 -1.79 -17.85 9.38
C GLY A 53 -3.03 -17.10 8.84
N ARG A 54 -2.91 -16.43 7.70
CA ARG A 54 -4.01 -15.67 7.07
C ARG A 54 -4.84 -16.50 6.08
N MET A 55 -4.27 -17.54 5.47
CA MET A 55 -5.01 -18.37 4.49
C MET A 55 -5.79 -19.52 5.13
N VAL A 56 -5.33 -20.10 6.24
CA VAL A 56 -5.93 -21.34 6.80
C VAL A 56 -6.72 -21.09 8.10
N GLN A 57 -6.49 -19.98 8.82
CA GLN A 57 -7.05 -19.74 10.17
C GLN A 57 -7.67 -18.33 10.35
N SER A 58 -8.27 -17.75 9.31
CA SER A 58 -9.10 -16.52 9.49
C SER A 58 -10.55 -16.88 9.76
N PHE A 59 -10.84 -17.45 10.94
CA PHE A 59 -12.23 -17.63 11.42
C PHE A 59 -12.91 -16.29 11.77
N ALA A 60 -12.17 -15.18 11.80
CA ALA A 60 -12.68 -13.87 12.22
C ALA A 60 -13.30 -13.01 11.09
N HIS A 61 -13.12 -13.35 9.81
CA HIS A 61 -13.65 -12.56 8.67
C HIS A 61 -14.23 -13.43 7.55
N ALA A 62 -14.72 -14.63 7.87
CA ALA A 62 -15.33 -15.52 6.90
C ALA A 62 -16.60 -14.88 6.33
N ARG A 63 -16.52 -14.44 5.08
CA ARG A 63 -17.64 -13.90 4.30
C ARG A 63 -18.07 -14.94 3.25
N PRO A 64 -19.36 -15.01 2.89
CA PRO A 64 -19.82 -15.94 1.87
C PRO A 64 -19.13 -15.68 0.51
N TRP A 65 -19.07 -16.70 -0.35
CA TRP A 65 -18.41 -16.61 -1.65
C TRP A 65 -19.00 -15.51 -2.55
N TRP A 66 -20.30 -15.21 -2.41
CA TRP A 66 -20.99 -14.16 -3.16
C TRP A 66 -20.78 -12.75 -2.59
N TRP A 67 -20.00 -12.57 -1.52
CA TRP A 67 -19.89 -11.27 -0.82
C TRP A 67 -19.45 -10.11 -1.71
N TYR A 68 -18.63 -10.34 -2.74
CA TYR A 68 -18.20 -9.29 -3.65
C TYR A 68 -19.28 -8.85 -4.66
N LEU A 69 -20.30 -9.67 -4.95
CA LEU A 69 -21.40 -9.33 -5.88
C LEU A 69 -22.12 -8.03 -5.50
N PRO A 70 -22.63 -7.86 -4.26
CA PRO A 70 -23.26 -6.60 -3.84
C PRO A 70 -22.26 -5.45 -3.63
N ILE A 71 -20.98 -5.75 -3.37
CA ILE A 71 -19.95 -4.73 -3.16
C ILE A 71 -19.49 -4.09 -4.48
N LEU A 72 -19.42 -4.87 -5.56
CA LEU A 72 -19.02 -4.37 -6.88
C LEU A 72 -19.81 -3.15 -7.36
N PRO A 73 -21.16 -3.13 -7.39
CA PRO A 73 -21.90 -1.95 -7.81
C PRO A 73 -21.70 -0.76 -6.87
N ILE A 74 -21.48 -0.98 -5.57
CA ILE A 74 -21.18 0.09 -4.61
C ILE A 74 -19.79 0.69 -4.90
N LEU A 75 -18.80 -0.17 -5.12
CA LEU A 75 -17.43 0.21 -5.44
C LEU A 75 -17.32 0.95 -6.78
N LEU A 76 -18.23 0.66 -7.71
CA LEU A 76 -18.34 1.31 -9.00
C LEU A 76 -19.24 2.54 -8.98
N LEU A 77 -19.67 3.05 -7.83
CA LEU A 77 -20.32 4.36 -7.79
C LEU A 77 -19.35 5.45 -8.28
N PRO A 78 -19.81 6.45 -9.05
CA PRO A 78 -21.19 6.66 -9.49
C PRO A 78 -21.58 5.88 -10.76
N TRP A 79 -20.63 5.25 -11.45
CA TRP A 79 -20.85 4.56 -12.73
C TRP A 79 -21.93 3.47 -12.68
N SER A 80 -22.10 2.79 -11.55
CA SER A 80 -23.17 1.80 -11.36
C SER A 80 -24.58 2.39 -11.39
N LEU A 81 -24.77 3.69 -11.12
CA LEU A 81 -26.04 4.38 -11.27
C LEU A 81 -26.22 4.99 -12.67
N TRP A 82 -25.19 4.95 -13.50
CA TRP A 82 -25.19 5.60 -14.80
C TRP A 82 -25.89 4.73 -15.85
N LEU A 83 -27.18 5.00 -16.07
CA LEU A 83 -28.03 4.21 -16.97
C LEU A 83 -27.48 3.98 -18.40
N PRO A 84 -26.76 4.93 -19.05
CA PRO A 84 -26.09 4.69 -20.32
C PRO A 84 -25.12 3.51 -20.31
N LEU A 85 -24.40 3.28 -19.20
CA LEU A 85 -23.46 2.15 -19.06
C LEU A 85 -24.19 0.82 -19.18
N TRP A 86 -25.26 0.63 -18.41
CA TRP A 86 -26.06 -0.60 -18.40
C TRP A 86 -26.67 -0.91 -19.74
N ARG A 87 -27.21 0.12 -20.40
CA ARG A 87 -27.80 -0.06 -21.71
C ARG A 87 -26.75 -0.42 -22.76
N GLY A 88 -25.45 -0.17 -22.52
CA GLY A 88 -24.34 -0.48 -23.44
C GLY A 88 -23.87 -1.93 -23.38
N LEU A 89 -24.14 -2.62 -22.27
CA LEU A 89 -23.73 -4.01 -22.03
C LEU A 89 -24.21 -5.02 -23.09
N PRO A 90 -25.44 -4.91 -23.67
CA PRO A 90 -25.86 -5.81 -24.73
C PRO A 90 -24.98 -5.71 -25.99
N GLY A 91 -24.55 -4.49 -26.36
CA GLY A 91 -23.66 -4.26 -27.51
C GLY A 91 -22.29 -4.90 -27.32
N LEU A 92 -21.77 -4.86 -26.09
CA LEU A 92 -20.53 -5.54 -25.69
C LEU A 92 -20.63 -7.06 -25.85
N ARG A 93 -21.77 -7.67 -25.50
CA ARG A 93 -22.00 -9.12 -25.65
C ARG A 93 -22.08 -9.54 -27.12
N ALA A 94 -22.72 -8.73 -27.96
CA ALA A 94 -22.90 -9.03 -29.38
C ALA A 94 -21.58 -8.95 -30.18
N HIS A 95 -20.64 -8.09 -29.77
CA HIS A 95 -19.42 -7.78 -30.53
C HIS A 95 -18.12 -7.93 -29.71
N ALA A 96 -18.06 -8.86 -28.76
CA ALA A 96 -16.88 -9.06 -27.91
C ALA A 96 -15.65 -9.51 -28.73
N GLY A 97 -14.74 -8.57 -28.97
CA GLY A 97 -13.45 -8.76 -29.62
C GLY A 97 -12.37 -9.29 -28.67
N ALA A 98 -11.11 -9.22 -29.10
CA ALA A 98 -9.98 -9.72 -28.34
C ALA A 98 -9.75 -8.93 -27.03
N ALA A 99 -9.94 -7.61 -27.07
CA ALA A 99 -9.73 -6.74 -25.91
C ALA A 99 -10.76 -7.00 -24.80
N GLU A 100 -12.03 -7.18 -25.17
CA GLU A 100 -13.11 -7.50 -24.23
C GLU A 100 -12.88 -8.88 -23.61
N ARG A 101 -12.49 -9.87 -24.41
CA ARG A 101 -12.13 -11.22 -23.93
C ARG A 101 -10.94 -11.18 -22.98
N PHE A 102 -9.94 -10.36 -23.27
CA PHE A 102 -8.80 -10.16 -22.37
C PHE A 102 -9.24 -9.55 -21.03
N CYS A 103 -10.07 -8.51 -21.05
CA CYS A 103 -10.57 -7.90 -19.82
C CYS A 103 -11.44 -8.89 -19.00
N LEU A 104 -12.26 -9.72 -19.67
CA LEU A 104 -13.02 -10.78 -19.01
C LEU A 104 -12.12 -11.88 -18.43
N ALA A 105 -11.08 -12.28 -19.17
CA ALA A 105 -10.09 -13.26 -18.72
C ALA A 105 -9.20 -12.74 -17.57
N TRP A 106 -9.11 -11.42 -17.40
CA TRP A 106 -8.52 -10.80 -16.22
C TRP A 106 -9.52 -10.76 -15.06
N PHE A 107 -10.68 -10.15 -15.29
CA PHE A 107 -11.66 -9.87 -14.24
C PHE A 107 -12.27 -11.14 -13.63
N VAL A 108 -12.77 -12.05 -14.47
CA VAL A 108 -13.57 -13.20 -14.01
C VAL A 108 -12.72 -14.16 -13.17
N PRO A 109 -11.55 -14.64 -13.62
CA PRO A 109 -10.72 -15.52 -12.80
C PRO A 109 -10.23 -14.85 -11.52
N GLY A 110 -9.87 -13.56 -11.58
CA GLY A 110 -9.47 -12.80 -10.39
C GLY A 110 -10.59 -12.67 -9.36
N LEU A 111 -11.81 -12.36 -9.81
CA LEU A 111 -12.98 -12.27 -8.93
C LEU A 111 -13.28 -13.63 -8.29
N LEU A 112 -13.22 -14.72 -9.07
CA LEU A 112 -13.44 -16.08 -8.56
C LEU A 112 -12.38 -16.47 -7.53
N ALA A 113 -11.10 -16.19 -7.80
CA ALA A 113 -10.01 -16.45 -6.88
C ALA A 113 -10.18 -15.70 -5.55
N PHE A 114 -10.48 -14.39 -5.59
CA PHE A 114 -10.73 -13.63 -4.36
C PHE A 114 -12.00 -14.08 -3.64
N SER A 115 -13.03 -14.51 -4.38
CA SER A 115 -14.28 -15.03 -3.80
C SER A 115 -14.08 -16.36 -3.06
N ALA A 116 -13.14 -17.19 -3.52
CA ALA A 116 -12.77 -18.44 -2.89
C ALA A 116 -11.96 -18.26 -1.59
N ILE A 117 -11.29 -17.12 -1.40
CA ILE A 117 -10.50 -16.85 -0.19
C ILE A 117 -11.43 -16.44 0.98
N SER A 118 -11.25 -17.05 2.15
CA SER A 118 -12.11 -16.82 3.33
C SER A 118 -12.00 -15.40 3.88
N GLY A 119 -10.79 -14.86 3.99
CA GLY A 119 -10.56 -13.47 4.39
C GLY A 119 -10.85 -12.52 3.23
N LYS A 120 -11.99 -11.81 3.27
CA LYS A 120 -12.40 -10.88 2.20
C LYS A 120 -12.29 -9.43 2.67
N GLN A 121 -11.64 -8.60 1.88
CA GLN A 121 -11.56 -7.15 2.09
C GLN A 121 -11.90 -6.42 0.79
N VAL A 122 -12.60 -5.28 0.88
CA VAL A 122 -13.03 -4.52 -0.31
C VAL A 122 -11.84 -4.15 -1.19
N HIS A 123 -10.70 -3.82 -0.57
CA HIS A 123 -9.54 -3.36 -1.33
C HIS A 123 -8.88 -4.44 -2.20
N TYR A 124 -9.20 -5.74 -1.98
CA TYR A 124 -8.73 -6.82 -2.86
C TYR A 124 -9.32 -6.72 -4.27
N LEU A 125 -10.42 -5.98 -4.46
CA LEU A 125 -10.99 -5.75 -5.78
C LEU A 125 -10.28 -4.64 -6.56
N LEU A 126 -9.43 -3.80 -5.95
CA LEU A 126 -8.78 -2.68 -6.65
C LEU A 126 -8.02 -3.11 -7.92
N PRO A 127 -7.23 -4.20 -7.91
CA PRO A 127 -6.53 -4.66 -9.12
C PRO A 127 -7.45 -5.14 -10.24
N LEU A 128 -8.73 -5.42 -9.95
CA LEU A 128 -9.73 -5.87 -10.92
C LEU A 128 -10.54 -4.72 -11.53
N LEU A 129 -10.57 -3.56 -10.87
CA LEU A 129 -11.31 -2.39 -11.35
C LEU A 129 -10.90 -1.91 -12.74
N PRO A 130 -9.60 -1.87 -13.12
CA PRO A 130 -9.21 -1.44 -14.46
C PRO A 130 -9.89 -2.22 -15.58
N ALA A 131 -10.01 -3.55 -15.43
CA ALA A 131 -10.69 -4.40 -16.40
C ALA A 131 -12.18 -4.04 -16.53
N LEU A 132 -12.86 -3.75 -15.42
CA LEU A 132 -14.27 -3.33 -15.43
C LEU A 132 -14.46 -1.96 -16.07
N ILE A 133 -13.58 -1.01 -15.78
CA ILE A 133 -13.67 0.34 -16.35
C ILE A 133 -13.41 0.31 -17.86
N LEU A 134 -12.44 -0.49 -18.32
CA LEU A 134 -12.19 -0.69 -19.75
C LEU A 134 -13.40 -1.33 -20.45
N LEU A 135 -14.01 -2.37 -19.87
CA LEU A 135 -15.24 -2.95 -20.41
C LEU A 135 -16.40 -1.94 -20.43
N GLY A 136 -16.51 -1.09 -19.39
CA GLY A 136 -17.52 -0.05 -19.32
C GLY A 136 -17.34 1.04 -20.38
N ALA A 137 -16.10 1.48 -20.61
CA ALA A 137 -15.78 2.43 -21.69
C ALA A 137 -16.15 1.86 -23.06
N ARG A 138 -15.79 0.60 -23.33
CA ARG A 138 -16.15 -0.10 -24.57
C ARG A 138 -17.67 -0.25 -24.74
N ALA A 139 -18.39 -0.52 -23.66
CA ALA A 139 -19.85 -0.58 -23.66
C ALA A 139 -20.50 0.76 -23.99
N LEU A 140 -19.89 1.88 -23.57
CA LEU A 140 -20.37 3.23 -23.90
C LEU A 140 -20.07 3.63 -25.35
N GLU A 141 -18.88 3.29 -25.85
CA GLU A 141 -18.49 3.54 -27.25
C GLU A 141 -19.42 2.82 -28.23
N ALA A 142 -19.83 1.59 -27.91
CA ALA A 142 -20.78 0.82 -28.71
C ALA A 142 -22.18 1.49 -28.82
N ARG A 143 -22.43 2.61 -28.11
CA ARG A 143 -23.69 3.37 -28.13
C ARG A 143 -23.63 4.70 -28.86
N ALA A 144 -22.46 5.14 -29.35
CA ALA A 144 -22.27 6.50 -29.86
C ALA A 144 -23.27 6.92 -30.97
N ASP A 145 -24.01 5.98 -31.56
CA ASP A 145 -25.07 6.22 -32.56
C ASP A 145 -26.46 6.58 -32.00
N THR A 146 -26.67 6.67 -30.67
CA THR A 146 -27.97 7.09 -30.10
C THR A 146 -27.85 8.25 -29.11
N PRO A 147 -28.57 9.38 -29.31
CA PRO A 147 -28.55 10.48 -28.35
C PRO A 147 -29.25 10.04 -27.06
N SER A 148 -28.54 10.09 -25.93
CA SER A 148 -29.10 9.65 -24.65
C SER A 148 -28.84 10.67 -23.53
N PRO A 149 -29.72 10.71 -22.50
CA PRO A 149 -29.88 11.83 -21.57
C PRO A 149 -28.82 11.82 -20.45
N GLY A 150 -27.54 11.81 -20.82
CA GLY A 150 -26.42 11.74 -19.89
C GLY A 150 -26.31 12.92 -18.93
N ARG A 151 -26.96 14.05 -19.24
CA ARG A 151 -26.94 15.29 -18.44
C ARG A 151 -27.55 15.10 -17.04
N LEU A 152 -28.58 14.27 -16.91
CA LEU A 152 -29.30 14.08 -15.64
C LEU A 152 -28.51 13.20 -14.66
N ALA A 153 -27.82 12.18 -15.17
CA ALA A 153 -26.95 11.33 -14.35
C ALA A 153 -25.64 12.04 -13.96
N ILE A 154 -25.07 12.87 -14.84
CA ILE A 154 -23.93 13.74 -14.50
C ILE A 154 -24.36 14.76 -13.45
N ALA A 155 -25.54 15.38 -13.60
CA ALA A 155 -26.09 16.31 -12.60
C ALA A 155 -26.33 15.64 -11.23
N LEU A 156 -26.85 14.40 -11.21
CA LEU A 156 -27.05 13.65 -9.97
C LEU A 156 -25.72 13.22 -9.32
N ALA A 157 -24.73 12.78 -10.10
CA ALA A 157 -23.41 12.44 -9.59
C ALA A 157 -22.67 13.67 -9.03
N LEU A 158 -22.75 14.80 -9.72
CA LEU A 158 -22.24 16.08 -9.23
C LEU A 158 -22.97 16.52 -7.96
N ALA A 159 -24.30 16.38 -7.89
CA ALA A 159 -25.09 16.72 -6.71
C ALA A 159 -24.72 15.85 -5.50
N VAL A 160 -24.49 14.54 -5.68
CA VAL A 160 -24.01 13.64 -4.62
C VAL A 160 -22.59 14.00 -4.20
N CYS A 161 -21.68 14.28 -5.13
CA CYS A 161 -20.34 14.75 -4.80
C CYS A 161 -20.38 16.08 -4.03
N LEU A 162 -21.25 17.01 -4.40
CA LEU A 162 -21.42 18.31 -3.73
C LEU A 162 -22.03 18.16 -2.33
N HIS A 163 -22.98 17.22 -2.15
CA HIS A 163 -23.53 16.86 -0.84
C HIS A 163 -22.49 16.17 0.05
N CYS A 164 -21.61 15.36 -0.54
CA CYS A 164 -20.52 14.71 0.17
C CYS A 164 -19.35 15.65 0.49
N THR A 165 -19.23 16.83 -0.12
CA THR A 165 -18.23 17.84 0.29
C THR A 165 -18.80 18.90 1.23
N GLY A 166 -20.13 18.92 1.44
CA GLY A 166 -20.86 20.06 2.00
C GLY A 166 -20.90 20.21 3.54
N PRO A 167 -20.91 19.14 4.37
CA PRO A 167 -21.10 19.35 5.82
C PRO A 167 -19.92 18.94 6.71
N TYR A 168 -18.80 18.42 6.20
CA TYR A 168 -17.69 18.01 7.09
C TYR A 168 -16.79 19.17 7.56
N ASP A 169 -16.84 20.33 6.89
CA ASP A 169 -15.94 21.47 7.18
C ASP A 169 -16.57 22.61 8.00
N CYS A 170 -17.79 22.45 8.54
CA CYS A 170 -18.44 23.54 9.29
C CYS A 170 -19.14 23.09 10.57
N ALA A 171 -18.56 22.16 11.35
CA ALA A 171 -19.14 21.81 12.66
C ALA A 171 -18.13 21.27 13.70
N LEU A 172 -16.89 21.76 13.72
CA LEU A 172 -16.06 21.70 14.94
C LEU A 172 -15.46 23.07 15.27
N PRO A 173 -16.25 24.00 15.86
CA PRO A 173 -15.65 25.11 16.57
C PRO A 173 -15.01 24.57 17.85
N GLY A 174 -13.68 24.43 17.87
CA GLY A 174 -12.95 24.37 19.14
C GLY A 174 -11.87 23.31 19.35
N HIS A 175 -11.26 22.68 18.34
CA HIS A 175 -10.16 21.71 18.55
C HIS A 175 -8.80 22.13 17.96
N ALA A 176 -8.57 23.43 17.76
CA ALA A 176 -7.25 23.96 17.39
C ALA A 176 -6.30 24.19 18.58
N ALA A 177 -6.62 23.73 19.79
CA ALA A 177 -5.72 23.78 20.95
C ALA A 177 -5.99 22.60 21.90
N PRO A 178 -5.18 21.52 21.87
CA PRO A 178 -4.43 21.19 23.08
C PRO A 178 -3.08 20.45 22.87
N MET A 179 -2.58 20.24 21.65
CA MET A 179 -1.34 19.45 21.47
C MET A 179 -0.06 20.21 21.84
N ALA A 180 -0.05 21.54 21.73
CA ALA A 180 1.09 22.35 22.16
C ALA A 180 1.21 22.46 23.70
N ASP A 181 0.08 22.35 24.42
CA ASP A 181 0.05 22.47 25.89
C ASP A 181 0.35 21.13 26.58
N LEU A 182 -0.07 20.00 25.99
CA LEU A 182 0.25 18.65 26.48
C LEU A 182 1.74 18.33 26.39
N GLY A 183 2.42 18.71 25.30
CA GLY A 183 3.87 18.53 25.17
C GLY A 183 4.65 19.35 26.21
N ARG A 184 4.22 20.59 26.47
CA ARG A 184 4.88 21.49 27.43
C ARG A 184 4.72 21.04 28.89
N ARG A 185 3.55 20.47 29.24
CA ARG A 185 3.27 19.88 30.57
C ARG A 185 3.96 18.53 30.78
N ALA A 186 4.09 17.71 29.74
CA ALA A 186 4.83 16.45 29.83
C ALA A 186 6.35 16.67 30.06
N VAL A 187 6.93 17.68 29.41
CA VAL A 187 8.37 18.02 29.57
C VAL A 187 8.67 18.61 30.96
N THR A 188 7.78 19.46 31.50
CA THR A 188 7.93 20.01 32.86
C THR A 188 7.62 19.01 33.97
N GLY A 189 6.70 18.05 33.74
CA GLY A 189 6.38 16.99 34.70
C GLY A 189 7.45 15.91 34.86
N LEU A 190 8.40 15.80 33.91
CA LEU A 190 9.53 14.87 33.97
C LEU A 190 10.79 15.46 34.63
N GLY A 191 10.73 16.68 35.17
CA GLY A 191 11.87 17.34 35.81
C GLY A 191 13.02 17.70 34.86
N VAL A 192 12.74 17.76 33.55
CA VAL A 192 13.72 18.14 32.53
C VAL A 192 13.71 19.65 32.38
N ASP A 193 14.80 20.29 32.80
CA ASP A 193 14.98 21.75 32.68
C ASP A 193 15.05 22.14 31.19
N PRO A 194 14.10 22.94 30.66
CA PRO A 194 14.02 23.26 29.24
C PRO A 194 15.27 23.99 28.72
N ALA A 195 16.00 24.70 29.59
CA ALA A 195 17.27 25.37 29.23
C ALA A 195 18.37 24.39 28.78
N ARG A 196 18.27 23.10 29.16
CA ARG A 196 19.23 22.06 28.80
C ARG A 196 18.95 21.43 27.43
N VAL A 197 17.69 21.48 26.97
CA VAL A 197 17.27 20.94 25.67
C VAL A 197 17.70 21.87 24.53
N ASP A 198 17.61 23.19 24.75
CA ASP A 198 18.05 24.19 23.77
C ASP A 198 19.57 24.19 23.54
N ALA A 199 20.37 23.70 24.50
CA ALA A 199 21.81 23.52 24.32
C ALA A 199 22.17 22.32 23.43
N THR A 200 21.25 21.37 23.23
CA THR A 200 21.48 20.12 22.49
C THR A 200 20.94 20.19 21.06
N LEU A 201 19.88 20.96 20.84
CA LEU A 201 19.36 21.32 19.52
C LEU A 201 20.00 22.64 19.10
N GLY A 202 21.26 22.59 18.68
CA GLY A 202 22.00 23.75 18.20
C GLY A 202 21.34 24.43 17.00
N THR A 203 20.38 25.32 17.26
CA THR A 203 19.98 26.37 16.35
C THR A 203 21.09 27.40 16.37
N HIS A 204 22.00 27.36 15.39
CA HIS A 204 22.97 28.41 15.16
C HIS A 204 22.24 29.75 14.94
N PRO A 205 22.39 30.74 15.82
CA PRO A 205 22.05 32.11 15.46
C PRO A 205 23.26 32.68 14.69
N ALA A 206 22.98 33.25 13.52
CA ALA A 206 23.94 34.07 12.81
C ALA A 206 24.30 35.28 13.70
N SER A 207 25.55 35.36 14.15
CA SER A 207 26.07 36.56 14.81
C SER A 207 27.51 36.82 14.37
N THR A 208 27.62 37.89 13.60
CA THR A 208 28.82 38.64 13.19
C THR A 208 29.76 39.04 14.34
N ARG A 209 31.06 39.14 13.99
CA ARG A 209 32.22 39.81 14.66
C ARG A 209 33.00 39.03 15.75
N GLY A 210 34.23 38.64 15.37
CA GLY A 210 35.47 39.16 15.98
C GLY A 210 36.20 38.36 17.08
N GLN A 211 37.09 37.43 16.68
CA GLN A 211 38.41 37.03 17.27
C GLN A 211 38.51 36.63 18.79
N PRO A 212 39.65 36.05 19.26
CA PRO A 212 40.39 34.87 18.77
C PRO A 212 40.73 33.84 19.89
N LEU A 213 41.31 32.70 19.47
CA LEU A 213 42.24 31.81 20.22
C LEU A 213 41.74 30.82 21.31
N ALA A 214 41.90 29.54 20.94
CA ALA A 214 42.62 28.50 21.70
C ALA A 214 41.91 27.71 22.83
N ARG A 215 42.22 26.41 22.82
CA ARG A 215 42.07 25.36 23.86
C ARG A 215 40.78 24.54 23.83
N SER A 216 40.86 23.35 23.24
CA SER A 216 40.55 22.07 23.95
C SER A 216 40.49 20.83 23.04
N VAL A 217 41.39 20.71 22.06
CA VAL A 217 41.72 19.38 21.50
C VAL A 217 42.79 18.75 22.40
N SER A 218 42.42 18.04 23.47
CA SER A 218 43.36 17.11 24.17
C SER A 218 42.78 16.19 25.28
N ARG A 219 41.50 15.82 25.32
CA ARG A 219 40.98 14.96 26.43
C ARG A 219 40.09 13.78 26.06
N CYS A 220 40.33 13.12 24.93
CA CYS A 220 39.62 11.87 24.63
C CYS A 220 40.48 10.76 23.99
N LEU A 221 41.77 10.66 24.38
CA LEU A 221 42.69 9.62 23.91
C LEU A 221 43.53 8.97 25.04
N SER A 222 42.98 8.76 26.25
CA SER A 222 43.74 8.11 27.34
C SER A 222 43.04 6.99 28.14
N ARG A 223 41.97 6.37 27.64
CA ARG A 223 41.31 5.25 28.36
C ARG A 223 41.16 3.94 27.57
N ARG A 224 42.11 3.62 26.69
CA ARG A 224 42.24 2.27 26.13
C ARG A 224 43.70 1.89 25.91
N THR A 225 44.44 1.59 26.98
CA THR A 225 45.61 0.70 26.94
C THR A 225 46.05 0.34 28.36
N ALA A 226 46.52 -0.90 28.50
CA ALA A 226 47.21 -1.51 29.65
C ALA A 226 46.37 -1.98 30.86
N HIS A 227 46.20 -3.29 31.01
CA HIS A 227 47.20 -4.08 31.75
C HIS A 227 47.04 -5.59 31.53
N ARG A 228 48.17 -6.26 31.24
CA ARG A 228 48.40 -7.71 31.18
C ARG A 228 49.40 -8.06 32.30
N CYS A 229 49.31 -9.31 32.81
CA CYS A 229 50.35 -10.10 33.52
C CYS A 229 50.72 -9.63 34.96
N THR A 230 50.98 -10.45 35.99
CA THR A 230 51.46 -11.85 36.13
C THR A 230 51.38 -12.30 37.63
N PRO A 231 51.67 -13.58 37.98
CA PRO A 231 51.34 -14.26 39.26
C PRO A 231 52.51 -14.33 40.27
N HIS A 232 52.26 -14.67 41.55
CA HIS A 232 52.90 -15.77 42.34
C HIS A 232 52.65 -15.70 43.88
N ARG A 233 52.41 -16.90 44.47
CA ARG A 233 52.82 -17.46 45.79
C ARG A 233 52.42 -16.78 47.11
N GLY A 234 52.05 -17.63 48.07
CA GLY A 234 51.51 -17.27 49.38
C GLY A 234 52.49 -17.28 50.55
N ALA A 235 51.95 -17.01 51.74
CA ALA A 235 52.50 -17.36 53.05
C ALA A 235 51.45 -17.08 54.16
N ARG A 236 51.21 -18.10 55.00
CA ARG A 236 50.94 -18.11 56.45
C ARG A 236 49.93 -17.09 57.03
N LEU A 237 48.84 -17.59 57.62
CA LEU A 237 48.70 -17.90 59.05
C LEU A 237 47.60 -18.94 59.23
#